data_AF-A0A286GLP0-F1
#
_entry.id   AF-A0A286GLP0-F1
#
_cell.length_a   1.000
_cell.length_b   1.000
_cell.length_c   1.000
_cell.angle_alpha   90.00
_cell.angle_beta   90.00
_cell.angle_gamma   90.00
#
_symmetry.space_group_name_H-M   'P 1'
#
loop_
_entity.id
_entity.type
_entity.pdbx_description
1 polymer ?
#
loop_
_entity_poly.entity_id
_entity_poly.type
_entity_poly.pdbx_seq_one_letter_code
_entity_poly.pdbx_strand_id
1 'polypeptide(L)'
;MALIGFWWFLSINERDTLKPIDAMDNLFNIIVDIQDLTTRQTQQYQFRHTHHSLERASQRSIGKEQLALALAYGETYHKQGLIFYVLGEKKLPAALCRKINARNIVVVVNGDSGQILTCYRNPDPHKYIRLKTKRLTHWPT
;
A
#
# COMPACT_ATOMS: atom_id res chain seq x y z
N MET A 1 -15.38 57.09 -26.89
CA MET A 1 -15.20 55.76 -27.52
C MET A 1 -15.19 54.72 -26.43
N ALA A 2 -16.26 53.93 -26.31
CA ALA A 2 -16.42 52.86 -25.34
C ALA A 2 -16.23 51.51 -26.06
N LEU A 3 -15.33 50.66 -25.55
CA LEU A 3 -15.21 49.25 -25.91
C LEU A 3 -14.94 48.49 -24.60
N ILE A 4 -16.01 48.14 -23.89
CA ILE A 4 -16.56 46.77 -23.76
C ILE A 4 -15.61 45.86 -23.02
N GLY A 5 -15.86 45.73 -21.71
CA GLY A 5 -15.25 44.73 -20.85
C GLY A 5 -15.67 43.33 -21.29
N PHE A 6 -14.68 42.45 -21.43
CA PHE A 6 -14.89 41.02 -21.60
C PHE A 6 -14.57 40.35 -20.27
N TRP A 7 -15.57 40.36 -19.38
CA TRP A 7 -15.63 39.45 -18.25
C TRP A 7 -15.69 38.03 -18.80
N TRP A 8 -14.57 37.31 -18.77
CA TRP A 8 -14.60 35.86 -18.95
C TRP A 8 -15.10 35.23 -17.65
N PHE A 9 -16.43 35.16 -17.54
CA PHE A 9 -17.16 34.38 -16.56
C PHE A 9 -16.96 32.90 -16.91
N LEU A 10 -15.85 32.33 -16.46
CA LEU A 10 -15.73 30.87 -16.42
C LEU A 10 -16.54 30.42 -15.21
N SER A 11 -17.73 29.90 -15.49
CA SER A 11 -18.56 29.16 -14.55
C SER A 11 -17.74 27.98 -14.03
N ILE A 12 -17.08 28.17 -12.89
CA ILE A 12 -16.49 27.08 -12.12
C ILE A 12 -17.68 26.37 -11.49
N ASN A 13 -17.99 25.20 -12.06
CA ASN A 13 -19.00 24.29 -11.57
C ASN A 13 -18.69 23.96 -10.10
N GLU A 14 -19.55 24.43 -9.21
CA GLU A 14 -19.41 24.37 -7.75
C GLU A 14 -19.85 22.99 -7.23
N ARG A 15 -19.31 21.92 -7.84
CA ARG A 15 -19.48 20.52 -7.42
C ARG A 15 -18.13 19.81 -7.64
N ASP A 16 -17.52 19.36 -6.54
CA ASP A 16 -16.35 18.48 -6.45
C ASP A 16 -14.95 19.11 -6.24
N THR A 17 -14.84 20.19 -5.47
CA THR A 17 -13.58 20.49 -4.77
C THR A 17 -13.55 19.73 -3.44
N LEU A 18 -13.08 18.48 -3.47
CA LEU A 18 -12.72 17.76 -2.24
C LEU A 18 -11.79 18.67 -1.41
N LYS A 19 -12.10 18.86 -0.12
CA LYS A 19 -11.22 19.65 0.73
C LYS A 19 -9.86 18.94 0.78
N PRO A 20 -8.74 19.68 0.82
CA PRO A 20 -7.40 19.08 0.79
C PRO A 20 -7.16 18.03 1.90
N ILE A 21 -7.88 18.17 3.03
CA ILE A 21 -7.88 17.21 4.14
C ILE A 21 -8.51 15.86 3.72
N ASP A 22 -9.66 15.88 3.04
CA ASP A 22 -10.36 14.69 2.57
C ASP A 22 -9.55 13.96 1.47
N ALA A 23 -8.85 14.72 0.63
CA ALA A 23 -7.94 14.17 -0.37
C ALA A 23 -6.71 13.49 0.26
N MET A 24 -6.13 14.08 1.32
CA MET A 24 -5.04 13.46 2.07
C MET A 24 -5.49 12.17 2.74
N ASP A 25 -6.63 12.16 3.44
CA ASP A 25 -7.11 10.95 4.12
C ASP A 25 -7.35 9.78 3.14
N ASN A 26 -7.84 10.06 1.93
CA ASN A 26 -8.00 9.04 0.89
C ASN A 26 -6.69 8.44 0.39
N LEU A 27 -5.60 9.20 0.48
CA LEU A 27 -4.27 8.79 0.04
C LEU A 27 -3.60 7.85 1.06
N PHE A 28 -3.95 8.01 2.34
CA PHE A 28 -3.44 7.17 3.42
C PHE A 28 -4.19 5.85 3.58
N ASN A 29 -5.45 5.78 3.16
CA ASN A 29 -6.29 4.61 3.38
C ASN A 29 -6.29 3.63 2.20
N ILE A 30 -6.08 2.36 2.51
CA ILE A 30 -6.15 1.23 1.57
C ILE A 30 -7.22 0.28 2.08
N ILE A 31 -8.23 0.06 1.26
CA ILE A 31 -9.31 -0.89 1.53
C ILE A 31 -9.07 -2.10 0.63
N VAL A 32 -9.08 -3.29 1.23
CA VAL A 32 -8.84 -4.55 0.54
C VAL A 32 -9.99 -5.50 0.85
N ASP A 33 -10.69 -5.92 -0.19
CA ASP A 33 -11.75 -6.91 -0.09
C ASP A 33 -11.17 -8.29 -0.38
N ILE A 34 -11.25 -9.18 0.60
CA ILE A 34 -10.77 -10.56 0.50
C ILE A 34 -11.99 -11.47 0.44
N GLN A 35 -12.09 -12.23 -0.64
CA GLN A 35 -13.13 -13.26 -0.78
C GLN A 35 -12.59 -14.61 -0.32
N ASP A 36 -13.27 -15.23 0.63
CA ASP A 36 -12.99 -16.61 1.01
C ASP A 36 -13.64 -17.55 -0.01
N LEU A 37 -12.82 -18.40 -0.63
CA LEU A 37 -13.25 -19.39 -1.62
C LEU A 37 -14.20 -20.44 -1.03
N THR A 38 -14.09 -20.71 0.27
CA THR A 38 -14.83 -21.77 0.97
C THR A 38 -16.21 -21.29 1.39
N THR A 39 -16.28 -20.13 2.04
CA THR A 39 -17.53 -19.59 2.57
C THR A 39 -18.24 -18.64 1.60
N ARG A 40 -17.56 -18.24 0.50
CA ARG A 40 -17.99 -17.18 -0.44
C ARG A 40 -18.26 -15.84 0.24
N GLN A 41 -17.82 -15.68 1.49
CA GLN A 41 -17.94 -14.43 2.21
C GLN A 41 -16.85 -13.49 1.76
N THR A 42 -17.20 -12.21 1.66
CA THR A 42 -16.24 -11.14 1.41
C THR A 42 -15.99 -10.42 2.74
N GLN A 43 -14.73 -10.37 3.15
CA GLN A 43 -14.29 -9.61 4.31
C GLN A 43 -13.50 -8.39 3.83
N GLN A 44 -13.83 -7.25 4.41
CA GLN A 44 -13.17 -5.99 4.09
C GLN A 44 -12.13 -5.67 5.17
N TYR A 45 -10.90 -5.42 4.74
CA TYR A 45 -9.80 -5.03 5.59
C TYR A 45 -9.37 -3.59 5.26
N GLN A 46 -9.26 -2.76 6.29
CA GLN A 46 -8.78 -1.40 6.15
C GLN A 46 -7.36 -1.28 6.70
N PHE A 47 -6.47 -0.75 5.88
CA PHE A 47 -5.09 -0.46 6.22
C PHE A 47 -4.82 1.02 6.05
N ARG A 48 -3.94 1.56 6.90
CA ARG A 48 -3.56 2.98 6.85
C ARG A 48 -2.06 3.13 6.72
N HIS A 49 -1.61 3.93 5.76
CA HIS A 49 -0.21 4.31 5.67
C HIS A 49 0.25 5.08 6.91
N THR A 50 1.51 4.92 7.27
CA THR A 50 2.28 5.98 7.93
C THR A 50 2.77 6.98 6.88
N HIS A 51 3.15 8.18 7.30
CA HIS A 51 3.83 9.13 6.41
C HIS A 51 5.08 8.50 5.78
N HIS A 52 5.87 7.80 6.58
CA HIS A 52 7.05 7.08 6.11
C HIS A 52 6.71 6.06 5.02
N SER A 53 5.69 5.23 5.24
CA SER A 53 5.30 4.22 4.25
C SER A 53 4.81 4.85 2.95
N LEU A 54 4.10 5.97 3.02
CA LEU A 54 3.59 6.65 1.85
C LEU A 54 4.74 7.22 1.00
N GLU A 55 5.70 7.88 1.63
CA GLU A 55 6.91 8.36 0.95
C GLU A 55 7.69 7.20 0.31
N ARG A 56 7.87 6.09 1.04
CA ARG A 56 8.57 4.91 0.49
C ARG A 56 7.85 4.29 -0.69
N ALA A 57 6.51 4.30 -0.68
CA ALA A 57 5.70 3.82 -1.79
C ALA A 57 5.94 4.66 -3.04
N SER A 58 5.87 5.99 -2.90
CA SER A 58 6.15 6.95 -3.97
C SER A 58 7.56 6.78 -4.53
N GLN A 59 8.59 6.75 -3.67
CA GLN A 59 9.99 6.60 -4.05
C GLN A 59 10.29 5.29 -4.80
N ARG A 60 9.49 4.24 -4.60
CA ARG A 60 9.71 2.91 -5.22
C ARG A 60 8.68 2.57 -6.29
N SER A 61 7.89 3.55 -6.71
CA SER A 61 6.82 3.37 -7.69
C SER A 61 5.92 2.19 -7.31
N ILE A 62 5.46 2.20 -6.06
CA ILE A 62 4.50 1.25 -5.51
C ILE A 62 3.17 2.00 -5.35
N GLY A 63 2.19 1.66 -6.19
CA GLY A 63 0.85 2.24 -6.16
C GLY A 63 -0.12 1.50 -5.23
N LYS A 64 -1.29 2.11 -5.05
CA LYS A 64 -2.38 1.56 -4.23
C LYS A 64 -2.82 0.16 -4.68
N GLU A 65 -2.94 -0.08 -5.98
CA GLU A 65 -3.30 -1.39 -6.53
C GLU A 65 -2.27 -2.47 -6.18
N GLN A 66 -0.98 -2.14 -6.30
CA GLN A 66 0.11 -3.07 -5.97
C GLN A 66 0.14 -3.42 -4.48
N LEU A 67 -0.12 -2.44 -3.61
CA LEU A 67 -0.26 -2.66 -2.17
C LEU A 67 -1.46 -3.54 -1.86
N ALA A 68 -2.62 -3.26 -2.46
CA ALA A 68 -3.82 -4.07 -2.28
C ALA A 68 -3.60 -5.53 -2.70
N LEU A 69 -2.91 -5.76 -3.83
CA LEU A 69 -2.54 -7.11 -4.26
C LEU A 69 -1.60 -7.80 -3.28
N ALA A 70 -0.63 -7.08 -2.72
CA ALA A 70 0.31 -7.65 -1.76
C ALA A 70 -0.39 -8.03 -0.45
N LEU A 71 -1.32 -7.19 0.02
CA LEU A 71 -2.12 -7.45 1.21
C LEU A 71 -3.11 -8.61 1.01
N ALA A 72 -3.69 -8.74 -0.18
CA ALA A 72 -4.67 -9.80 -0.48
C ALA A 72 -4.05 -11.17 -0.80
N TYR A 73 -2.98 -11.20 -1.60
CA TYR A 73 -2.41 -12.44 -2.15
C TYR A 73 -0.99 -12.76 -1.67
N GLY A 74 -0.37 -11.83 -0.93
CA GLY A 74 0.97 -12.00 -0.42
C GLY A 74 1.08 -13.15 0.58
N GLU A 75 2.25 -13.78 0.63
CA GLU A 75 2.58 -14.67 1.73
C GLU A 75 2.89 -13.88 3.00
N THR A 76 2.29 -14.26 4.11
CA THR A 76 2.43 -13.57 5.39
C THR A 76 3.54 -14.19 6.24
N TYR A 77 4.37 -13.34 6.84
CA TYR A 77 5.37 -13.72 7.82
C TYR A 77 5.23 -12.86 9.07
N HIS A 78 5.11 -13.49 10.23
CA HIS A 78 4.97 -12.80 11.52
C HIS A 78 6.32 -12.74 12.25
N LYS A 79 6.79 -11.53 12.61
CA LYS A 79 8.08 -11.33 13.29
C LYS A 79 8.08 -10.05 14.12
N GLN A 80 8.39 -10.16 15.42
CA GLN A 80 8.50 -9.02 16.35
C GLN A 80 7.24 -8.13 16.41
N GLY A 81 6.04 -8.73 16.38
CA GLY A 81 4.77 -7.98 16.36
C GLY A 81 4.43 -7.35 15.00
N LEU A 82 5.24 -7.60 13.97
CA LEU A 82 5.01 -7.12 12.61
C LEU A 82 4.57 -8.26 11.69
N ILE A 83 3.78 -7.90 10.68
CA ILE A 83 3.34 -8.79 9.62
C ILE A 83 3.98 -8.32 8.31
N PHE A 84 4.73 -9.21 7.67
CA PHE A 84 5.34 -8.98 6.36
C PHE A 84 4.49 -9.69 5.31
N TYR A 85 3.87 -8.93 4.43
CA TYR A 85 3.19 -9.45 3.25
C TYR A 85 4.16 -9.44 2.08
N VAL A 86 4.45 -10.60 1.54
CA VAL A 86 5.42 -10.81 0.47
C VAL A 86 4.70 -11.26 -0.79
N LEU A 87 4.64 -10.38 -1.79
CA LEU A 87 4.01 -10.68 -3.07
C LEU A 87 5.03 -11.26 -4.06
N GLY A 88 4.95 -12.56 -4.27
CA GLY A 88 5.70 -13.28 -5.31
C GLY A 88 4.88 -13.50 -6.58
N GLU A 89 5.55 -13.74 -7.70
CA GLU A 89 4.92 -13.97 -9.01
C GLU A 89 3.91 -15.12 -9.02
N LYS A 90 4.20 -16.20 -8.29
CA LYS A 90 3.44 -17.45 -8.34
C LYS A 90 2.05 -17.37 -7.71
N LYS A 91 1.80 -16.40 -6.83
CA LYS A 91 0.53 -16.26 -6.09
C LYS A 91 -0.45 -15.29 -6.74
N LEU A 92 -0.02 -14.58 -7.78
CA LEU A 92 -0.91 -13.69 -8.53
C LEU A 92 -1.73 -14.50 -9.54
N PRO A 93 -3.05 -14.26 -9.65
CA PRO A 93 -3.82 -14.85 -10.73
C PRO A 93 -3.29 -14.37 -12.08
N ALA A 94 -3.25 -15.26 -13.07
CA ALA A 94 -2.60 -15.01 -14.36
C ALA A 94 -3.11 -13.75 -15.09
N ALA A 95 -4.40 -13.42 -14.90
CA ALA A 95 -5.01 -12.21 -15.43
C ALA A 95 -4.39 -10.91 -14.86
N LEU A 96 -4.05 -10.88 -13.57
CA LEU A 96 -3.46 -9.71 -12.92
C LEU A 96 -1.96 -9.62 -13.16
N CYS A 97 -1.29 -10.78 -13.30
CA CYS A 97 0.16 -10.85 -13.45
C CYS A 97 0.70 -10.14 -14.71
N ARG A 98 -0.13 -10.01 -15.77
CA ARG A 98 0.24 -9.30 -17.01
C ARG A 98 0.00 -7.80 -16.96
N LYS A 99 -0.96 -7.34 -16.15
CA LYS A 99 -1.41 -5.95 -16.11
C LYS A 99 -0.60 -5.09 -15.15
N ILE A 100 -0.17 -5.67 -14.02
CA ILE A 100 0.46 -4.92 -12.93
C ILE A 100 1.83 -5.52 -12.62
N ASN A 101 2.87 -4.67 -12.61
CA ASN A 101 4.20 -5.06 -12.13
C ASN A 101 4.22 -5.15 -10.59
N ALA A 102 3.52 -6.15 -10.04
CA ALA A 102 3.36 -6.36 -8.60
C ALA A 102 4.46 -7.27 -8.01
N ARG A 103 5.51 -7.54 -8.77
CA ARG A 103 6.53 -8.52 -8.41
C ARG A 103 7.37 -8.01 -7.26
N ASN A 104 7.71 -8.92 -6.36
CA ASN A 104 8.75 -8.74 -5.36
C ASN A 104 8.45 -7.60 -4.38
N ILE A 105 7.17 -7.34 -4.11
CA ILE A 105 6.73 -6.30 -3.19
C ILE A 105 6.66 -6.88 -1.79
N VAL A 106 7.23 -6.14 -0.84
CA VAL A 106 7.12 -6.42 0.58
C VAL A 106 6.40 -5.26 1.25
N VAL A 107 5.34 -5.58 1.99
CA VAL A 107 4.58 -4.62 2.80
C VAL A 107 4.72 -5.03 4.26
N VAL A 108 5.15 -4.09 5.09
CA VAL A 108 5.31 -4.31 6.53
C VAL A 108 4.20 -3.59 7.26
N VAL A 109 3.41 -4.35 8.00
CA VAL A 109 2.22 -3.89 8.70
C VAL A 109 2.41 -4.15 10.19
N ASN A 110 1.94 -3.23 11.03
CA ASN A 110 1.78 -3.46 12.46
C ASN A 110 0.66 -4.47 12.68
N GLY A 111 0.95 -5.57 13.38
CA GLY A 111 0.00 -6.66 13.58
C GLY A 111 -1.26 -6.27 14.35
N ASP A 112 -1.19 -5.25 15.20
CA ASP A 112 -2.31 -4.88 16.08
C ASP A 112 -3.21 -3.81 15.45
N SER A 113 -2.63 -2.86 14.71
CA SER A 113 -3.34 -1.65 14.25
C SER A 113 -3.67 -1.62 12.76
N GLY A 114 -3.17 -2.58 11.96
CA GLY A 114 -3.34 -2.55 10.50
C GLY A 114 -2.59 -1.37 9.83
N GLN A 115 -1.66 -0.74 10.55
CA GLN A 115 -0.90 0.40 10.05
C GLN A 115 0.29 -0.06 9.22
N ILE A 116 0.42 0.45 7.99
CA ILE A 116 1.53 0.15 7.10
C ILE A 116 2.73 1.01 7.49
N LEU A 117 3.77 0.36 7.99
CA LEU A 117 4.98 1.01 8.47
C LEU A 117 5.94 1.32 7.33
N THR A 118 6.10 0.39 6.40
CA THR A 118 6.94 0.58 5.21
C THR A 118 6.55 -0.38 4.09
N CYS A 119 6.95 -0.04 2.87
CA CYS A 119 6.86 -0.93 1.73
C CYS A 119 8.07 -0.76 0.82
N TYR A 120 8.49 -1.86 0.18
CA TYR A 120 9.64 -1.86 -0.70
C TYR A 120 9.60 -3.01 -1.70
N ARG A 121 10.48 -2.95 -2.71
CA ARG A 121 10.73 -4.05 -3.63
C ARG A 121 12.01 -4.78 -3.23
N ASN A 122 11.98 -6.10 -3.21
CA ASN A 122 13.15 -6.93 -2.95
C ASN A 122 13.08 -8.21 -3.78
N PRO A 123 14.06 -8.50 -4.67
CA PRO A 123 14.04 -9.68 -5.52
C PRO A 123 14.11 -11.02 -4.77
N ASP A 124 14.63 -11.05 -3.55
CA ASP A 124 14.71 -12.26 -2.73
C ASP A 124 14.23 -11.99 -1.29
N PRO A 125 12.93 -11.71 -1.10
CA PRO A 125 12.40 -11.27 0.19
C PRO A 125 12.42 -12.42 1.22
N HIS A 126 12.22 -13.66 0.76
CA HIS A 126 12.15 -14.84 1.62
C HIS A 126 13.46 -15.10 2.36
N LYS A 127 14.61 -14.90 1.69
CA LYS A 127 15.93 -15.05 2.29
C LYS A 127 16.13 -14.09 3.46
N TYR A 128 15.81 -12.81 3.31
CA TYR A 128 16.08 -11.81 4.34
C TYR A 128 15.05 -11.81 5.48
N ILE A 129 13.79 -12.13 5.20
CA ILE A 129 12.73 -12.11 6.22
C ILE A 129 12.87 -13.31 7.17
N ARG A 130 13.14 -14.52 6.63
CA ARG A 130 13.29 -15.75 7.41
C ARG A 130 14.51 -15.75 8.33
N LEU A 131 15.60 -15.11 7.92
CA LEU A 131 16.80 -15.06 8.75
C LEU A 131 16.58 -14.18 9.98
N LYS A 132 16.75 -14.75 11.18
CA LYS A 132 16.93 -13.97 12.40
C LYS A 132 18.33 -13.35 12.34
N THR A 133 18.43 -12.03 12.42
CA THR A 133 19.72 -11.35 12.44
C THR A 133 20.54 -11.87 13.63
N LYS A 134 21.76 -12.37 13.39
CA LYS A 134 22.65 -12.95 14.41
C LYS A 134 23.24 -11.94 15.40
N ARG A 135 22.71 -10.72 15.49
CA ARG A 135 23.19 -9.72 16.46
C ARG A 135 22.48 -9.92 17.79
N LEU A 136 22.93 -10.92 18.54
CA LEU A 136 22.86 -10.87 20.00
C LEU A 136 24.08 -10.06 20.45
N THR A 137 23.81 -8.92 21.09
CA THR A 137 24.69 -8.18 22.01
C THR A 137 26.08 -8.80 22.25
N HIS A 138 27.14 -8.13 21.80
CA HIS A 138 28.35 -8.07 22.62
C HIS A 138 28.14 -6.88 23.56
N TRP A 139 28.26 -7.08 24.86
CA TRP A 139 28.42 -5.94 25.76
C TRP A 139 29.84 -5.42 25.63
N PRO A 140 30.07 -4.09 25.56
CA PRO A 140 31.41 -3.56 25.74
C PRO A 140 31.84 -3.96 27.15
N THR A 141 32.88 -4.79 27.22
CA THR A 141 33.51 -5.21 28.48
C THR A 141 34.54 -4.17 28.88
#